data_AF-A0A6J5VF43-F1
#
_entry.id   AF-A0A6J5VF43-F1
#
_cell.length_a   1.000
_cell.length_b   1.000
_cell.length_c   1.000
_cell.angle_alpha   90.00
_cell.angle_beta   90.00
_cell.angle_gamma   90.00
#
_symmetry.space_group_name_H-M   'P 1'
#
loop_
_entity.id
_entity.type
_entity.pdbx_description
1 polymer ?
#
loop_
_entity_poly.entity_id
_entity_poly.type
_entity_poly.pdbx_seq_one_letter_code
_entity_poly.pdbx_strand_id
1 'polypeptide(L)'
;MEDEGNVSLLPPSDIEIKKEQLEMLDSSAIKAVPIQAIPAQAAKVTMVDGRDYELPMGWLVEQRPRTSLKYLGKVDLYCHEVKTRKRFRSLKAAKNWIMEANQGEQAHEPLEAGDGSN
;
A
#
# COMPACT_ATOMS: atom_id res chain seq x y z
N MET A 1 -2.68 -57.75 -10.97
CA MET A 1 -3.70 -56.84 -10.41
C MET A 1 -3.54 -55.51 -11.09
N GLU A 2 -4.53 -55.15 -11.90
CA GLU A 2 -4.74 -53.83 -12.46
C GLU A 2 -5.23 -52.86 -11.35
N ASP A 3 -5.13 -51.59 -11.69
CA ASP A 3 -6.06 -50.51 -11.38
C ASP A 3 -5.79 -49.58 -10.16
N GLU A 4 -5.33 -48.37 -10.54
CA GLU A 4 -5.89 -47.06 -10.20
C GLU A 4 -5.83 -46.56 -8.75
N GLY A 5 -5.59 -45.29 -8.48
CA GLY A 5 -5.50 -44.10 -9.30
C GLY A 5 -5.51 -42.93 -8.33
N ASN A 6 -4.74 -41.88 -8.64
CA ASN A 6 -5.27 -40.53 -8.80
C ASN A 6 -4.10 -39.54 -8.79
N VAL A 7 -3.93 -38.94 -9.96
CA VAL A 7 -3.01 -37.85 -10.26
C VAL A 7 -3.66 -36.56 -9.79
N SER A 8 -2.94 -35.75 -9.02
CA SER A 8 -3.19 -34.30 -8.99
C SER A 8 -1.93 -33.56 -9.41
N LEU A 9 -1.84 -33.46 -10.74
CA LEU A 9 -1.19 -32.40 -11.49
C LEU A 9 -1.68 -31.04 -10.99
N LEU A 10 -0.79 -30.24 -10.40
CA LEU A 10 -0.81 -28.78 -10.57
C LEU A 10 0.63 -28.29 -10.74
N PRO A 11 0.88 -27.38 -11.70
CA PRO A 11 2.22 -27.08 -12.22
C PRO A 11 3.06 -26.23 -11.25
N PRO A 12 4.40 -26.32 -11.32
CA PRO A 12 5.26 -25.28 -10.77
C PRO A 12 4.92 -23.95 -11.48
N SER A 13 4.60 -22.92 -10.70
CA SER A 13 4.40 -21.57 -11.21
C SER A 13 5.72 -21.03 -11.76
N ASP A 14 5.89 -21.14 -13.08
CA ASP A 14 6.94 -20.49 -13.85
C ASP A 14 6.83 -18.97 -13.69
N ILE A 15 7.59 -18.41 -12.75
CA ILE A 15 7.99 -17.00 -12.80
C ILE A 15 9.42 -16.98 -13.31
N GLU A 16 9.55 -17.35 -14.59
CA GLU A 16 10.77 -17.18 -15.37
C GLU A 16 10.96 -15.68 -15.65
N ILE A 17 11.44 -14.94 -14.65
CA ILE A 17 11.93 -13.58 -14.84
C ILE A 17 13.16 -13.72 -15.72
N LYS A 18 12.99 -13.49 -17.03
CA LYS A 18 14.08 -13.39 -18.00
C LYS A 18 15.06 -12.31 -17.54
N LYS A 19 16.10 -12.73 -16.81
CA LYS A 19 17.21 -11.91 -16.35
C LYS A 19 18.11 -11.41 -17.48
N GLU A 20 17.84 -11.82 -18.72
CA GLU A 20 18.71 -11.62 -19.88
C GLU A 20 18.47 -10.28 -20.63
N GLN A 21 17.42 -9.51 -20.29
CA GLN A 21 17.19 -8.17 -20.87
C GLN A 21 17.81 -7.02 -20.06
N LEU A 22 18.54 -7.33 -18.98
CA LEU A 22 19.16 -6.31 -18.11
C LEU A 22 20.59 -5.94 -18.56
N GLU A 23 21.20 -6.70 -19.46
CA GLU A 23 22.59 -6.51 -19.90
C GLU A 23 22.71 -5.75 -21.23
N MET A 24 22.00 -4.63 -21.41
CA MET A 24 22.33 -3.71 -22.51
C MET A 24 21.77 -2.29 -22.31
N LEU A 25 22.18 -1.62 -21.24
CA LEU A 25 21.99 -0.18 -21.09
C LEU A 25 23.35 0.52 -21.05
N ASP A 26 23.92 0.66 -22.25
CA ASP A 26 24.94 1.68 -22.53
C ASP A 26 24.43 3.05 -22.07
N SER A 27 25.20 3.69 -21.20
CA SER A 27 24.82 4.87 -20.41
C SER A 27 24.90 6.18 -21.19
N SER A 28 24.72 6.16 -22.52
CA SER A 28 24.91 7.34 -23.35
C SER A 28 23.91 7.41 -24.51
N ALA A 29 22.63 7.56 -24.19
CA ALA A 29 21.71 8.38 -24.97
C ALA A 29 20.35 8.48 -24.25
N ILE A 30 19.98 9.68 -23.79
CA ILE A 30 18.58 10.00 -23.53
C ILE A 30 17.91 10.17 -24.90
N LYS A 31 17.71 9.06 -25.63
CA LYS A 31 16.85 9.06 -26.82
C LYS A 31 15.43 9.23 -26.28
N ALA A 32 14.74 10.26 -26.75
CA ALA A 32 13.33 10.46 -26.45
C ALA A 32 12.56 9.20 -26.86
N VAL A 33 12.24 8.35 -25.89
CA VAL A 33 11.36 7.21 -26.08
C VAL A 33 9.98 7.79 -26.39
N PRO A 34 9.32 7.39 -27.50
CA PRO A 34 7.99 7.88 -27.82
C PRO A 34 7.02 7.52 -26.67
N ILE A 35 6.08 8.43 -26.36
CA ILE A 35 4.98 8.24 -25.39
C ILE A 35 3.97 7.22 -25.96
N GLN A 36 4.43 6.04 -26.34
CA GLN A 36 3.63 5.02 -26.98
C GLN A 36 3.78 3.76 -26.14
N ALA A 37 2.71 3.46 -25.42
CA ALA A 37 2.48 2.27 -24.60
C ALA A 37 3.29 2.16 -23.29
N ILE A 38 3.05 3.07 -22.35
CA ILE A 38 2.89 2.59 -20.97
C ILE A 38 1.54 1.85 -21.00
N PRO A 39 1.47 0.52 -20.85
CA PRO A 39 0.18 -0.16 -20.79
C PRO A 39 -0.58 0.40 -19.58
N ALA A 40 -1.63 1.19 -19.85
CA ALA A 40 -2.52 1.77 -18.83
C ALA A 40 -3.13 0.71 -17.89
N GLN A 41 -3.01 -0.56 -18.28
CA GLN A 41 -3.48 -1.76 -17.62
C GLN A 41 -2.57 -2.31 -16.49
N ALA A 42 -1.38 -1.75 -16.22
CA ALA A 42 -0.47 -2.33 -15.21
C ALA A 42 -0.39 -1.62 -13.85
N ALA A 43 -0.96 -0.42 -13.66
CA ALA A 43 -0.92 0.29 -12.37
C ALA A 43 -2.27 0.22 -11.64
N LYS A 44 -2.74 -0.99 -11.36
CA LYS A 44 -3.96 -1.19 -10.56
C LYS A 44 -3.68 -0.80 -9.11
N VAL A 45 -4.42 0.20 -8.63
CA VAL A 45 -4.44 0.53 -7.21
C VAL A 45 -5.04 -0.64 -6.45
N THR A 46 -4.33 -1.11 -5.43
CA THR A 46 -4.76 -2.24 -4.59
C THR A 46 -5.08 -1.74 -3.20
N MET A 47 -6.26 -2.08 -2.69
CA MET A 47 -6.64 -1.80 -1.31
C MET A 47 -6.38 -3.05 -0.48
N VAL A 48 -5.64 -2.88 0.62
CA VAL A 48 -5.27 -3.95 1.56
C VAL A 48 -5.78 -3.59 2.95
N ASP A 49 -6.02 -4.60 3.78
CA ASP A 49 -6.38 -4.40 5.18
C ASP A 49 -5.21 -3.74 5.94
N GLY A 50 -5.52 -2.71 6.73
CA GLY A 50 -4.51 -2.02 7.53
C GLY A 50 -3.85 -2.90 8.59
N ARG A 51 -4.49 -4.01 8.99
CA ARG A 51 -3.94 -4.97 9.95
C ARG A 51 -2.66 -5.62 9.46
N ASP A 52 -2.50 -5.81 8.15
CA ASP A 52 -1.27 -6.31 7.53
C ASP A 52 -0.09 -5.34 7.70
N TYR A 53 -0.37 -4.12 8.14
CA TYR A 53 0.60 -3.04 8.36
C TYR A 53 0.61 -2.54 9.82
N GLU A 54 0.16 -3.37 10.76
CA GLU A 54 0.10 -3.03 12.19
C GLU A 54 -0.80 -1.81 12.49
N LEU A 55 -1.82 -1.57 11.65
CA LEU A 55 -2.85 -0.58 11.93
C LEU A 55 -4.07 -1.25 12.59
N PRO A 56 -4.83 -0.50 13.43
CA PRO A 56 -6.04 -1.01 14.04
C PRO A 56 -7.11 -1.45 13.04
N MET A 57 -8.13 -2.16 13.53
CA MET A 57 -9.31 -2.49 12.74
C MET A 57 -9.97 -1.22 12.16
N GLY A 58 -10.42 -1.30 10.91
CA GLY A 58 -11.05 -0.17 10.21
C GLY A 58 -10.05 0.77 9.54
N TRP A 59 -8.80 0.34 9.40
CA TRP A 59 -7.80 0.99 8.56
C TRP A 59 -7.62 0.23 7.25
N LEU A 60 -7.34 0.97 6.18
CA LEU A 60 -7.05 0.42 4.85
C LEU A 60 -5.74 1.01 4.33
N VAL A 61 -5.00 0.24 3.54
CA VAL A 61 -3.79 0.71 2.86
C VAL A 61 -3.99 0.65 1.35
N GLU A 62 -3.90 1.80 0.71
CA GLU A 62 -3.88 1.97 -0.74
C GLU A 62 -2.43 1.80 -1.24
N GLN A 63 -2.19 0.75 -2.01
CA GLN A 63 -0.97 0.53 -2.74
C GLN A 63 -1.12 1.09 -4.15
N ARG A 64 -0.31 2.11 -4.48
CA ARG A 64 -0.37 2.81 -5.77
C ARG A 64 0.95 2.67 -6.53
N PRO A 65 1.01 1.78 -7.55
CA PRO A 65 2.20 1.66 -8.39
C PRO A 65 2.52 2.97 -9.11
N ARG A 66 3.80 3.36 -9.10
CA ARG A 66 4.28 4.54 -9.84
C ARG A 66 4.42 4.20 -11.32
N THR A 67 3.88 5.06 -12.18
CA THR A 67 3.86 4.87 -13.64
C THR A 67 5.04 5.52 -14.36
N SER A 68 5.75 6.42 -13.70
CA SER A 68 6.91 7.11 -14.29
C SER A 68 8.09 6.16 -14.49
N LEU A 69 8.74 6.22 -15.65
CA LEU A 69 9.90 5.37 -16.01
C LEU A 69 11.01 5.37 -14.94
N LYS A 70 11.31 6.54 -14.34
CA LYS A 70 12.32 6.67 -13.27
C LYS A 70 12.00 5.84 -12.01
N TYR A 71 10.72 5.59 -11.74
CA TYR A 71 10.25 4.91 -10.53
C TYR A 71 9.45 3.65 -10.86
N LEU A 72 9.67 3.06 -12.04
CA LEU A 72 9.01 1.83 -12.43
C LEU A 72 9.28 0.73 -11.38
N GLY A 73 8.24 0.02 -10.96
CA GLY A 73 8.31 -0.98 -9.89
C GLY A 73 8.29 -0.42 -8.46
N LYS A 74 8.28 0.90 -8.27
CA LYS A 74 8.04 1.50 -6.95
C LYS A 74 6.54 1.66 -6.70
N VAL A 75 6.13 1.43 -5.46
CA VAL A 75 4.73 1.54 -5.02
C VAL A 75 4.65 2.56 -3.89
N ASP A 76 3.75 3.53 -4.03
CA ASP A 76 3.39 4.45 -2.96
C ASP A 76 2.34 3.80 -2.04
N LEU A 77 2.46 4.05 -0.74
CA LEU A 77 1.52 3.59 0.27
C LEU A 77 0.76 4.77 0.87
N TYR A 78 -0.56 4.69 0.87
CA TYR A 78 -1.42 5.62 1.60
C TYR A 78 -2.27 4.86 2.61
N CYS A 79 -2.34 5.36 3.83
CA CYS A 79 -3.12 4.75 4.91
C CYS A 79 -4.41 5.54 5.08
N HIS A 80 -5.54 4.85 5.14
CA HIS A 80 -6.87 5.44 5.21
C HIS A 80 -7.57 4.96 6.47
N GLU A 81 -8.10 5.89 7.24
CA GLU A 81 -8.99 5.58 8.34
C GLU A 81 -10.44 5.63 7.84
N VAL A 82 -11.16 4.51 7.93
CA VAL A 82 -12.53 4.41 7.39
C VAL A 82 -13.49 5.33 8.14
N LYS A 83 -13.35 5.42 9.47
CA LYS A 83 -14.25 6.20 10.36
C LYS A 83 -14.14 7.70 10.11
N THR A 84 -12.94 8.24 10.13
CA THR A 84 -12.69 9.69 10.03
C THR A 84 -12.48 10.16 8.59
N ARG A 85 -12.37 9.21 7.63
CA ARG A 85 -12.03 9.46 6.22
C ARG A 85 -10.68 10.16 6.04
N LYS A 86 -9.83 10.16 7.07
CA LYS A 86 -8.47 10.72 6.98
C LYS A 86 -7.56 9.81 6.17
N ARG A 87 -6.63 10.46 5.46
CA ARG A 87 -5.61 9.80 4.65
C ARG A 87 -4.23 10.29 5.03
N PHE A 88 -3.31 9.34 5.18
CA PHE A 88 -1.91 9.59 5.51
C PHE A 88 -1.02 9.04 4.40
N ARG A 89 0.09 9.72 4.14
CA ARG A 89 1.09 9.36 3.10
C ARG A 89 2.17 8.40 3.59
N SER A 90 2.06 7.91 4.83
CA SER A 90 2.98 6.96 5.44
C SER A 90 2.35 6.29 6.66
N LEU A 91 2.83 5.08 6.98
CA LEU A 91 2.46 4.36 8.19
C LEU A 91 2.84 5.11 9.45
N LYS A 92 4.01 5.77 9.47
CA LYS A 92 4.45 6.56 10.61
C LYS A 92 3.46 7.69 10.92
N ALA A 93 2.98 8.40 9.90
CA ALA A 93 2.00 9.46 10.09
C ALA A 93 0.64 8.92 10.59
N ALA A 94 0.21 7.76 10.08
CA ALA A 94 -1.00 7.10 10.56
C ALA A 94 -0.87 6.65 12.04
N LYS A 95 0.26 6.05 12.41
CA LYS A 95 0.53 5.62 13.80
C LYS A 95 0.56 6.80 14.77
N ASN A 96 1.20 7.90 14.39
CA ASN A 96 1.19 9.12 15.20
C ASN A 96 -0.24 9.65 15.40
N TRP A 97 -1.06 9.68 14.35
CA TRP A 97 -2.46 10.07 14.45
C TRP A 97 -3.26 9.21 15.42
N ILE A 98 -3.08 7.89 15.39
CA ILE A 98 -3.73 6.97 16.32
C ILE A 98 -3.28 7.25 17.77
N MET A 99 -1.98 7.46 17.97
CA MET A 99 -1.42 7.77 19.28
C MET A 99 -1.97 9.09 19.84
N GLU A 100 -2.05 10.13 19.01
CA GLU A 100 -2.61 11.43 19.38
C GLU A 100 -4.12 11.34 19.69
N ALA A 101 -4.88 10.60 18.90
CA ALA A 101 -6.31 10.38 19.13
C ALA A 101 -6.55 9.69 20.49
N ASN A 102 -5.78 8.66 20.81
CA ASN A 102 -5.87 7.96 22.09
C ASN A 102 -5.50 8.84 23.29
N GLN A 103 -4.63 9.84 23.11
CA GLN A 103 -4.26 10.80 24.15
C GLN A 103 -5.32 11.90 24.33
N GLY A 104 -5.93 12.37 23.23
CA GLY A 104 -6.99 13.37 23.26
C GLY A 104 -8.28 12.87 23.91
N GLU A 105 -8.59 11.58 23.76
CA GLU A 105 -9.76 10.95 24.41
C GLU A 105 -9.60 10.84 25.94
N GLN A 106 -8.38 10.88 26.48
CA GLN A 106 -8.11 10.87 27.94
C GLN A 106 -8.15 12.26 28.59
N ALA A 107 -8.36 13.34 27.82
CA ALA A 107 -8.23 14.71 28.30
C ALA A 107 -9.57 15.46 28.51
N HIS A 108 -10.70 14.75 28.49
CA HIS A 108 -12.02 15.37 28.67
C HIS A 108 -12.82 14.75 29.83
N GLU A 109 -12.21 14.70 31.02
CA GLU A 109 -12.96 14.72 32.29
C GLU A 109 -13.48 16.17 32.47
N PRO A 110 -14.81 16.40 32.50
CA PRO A 110 -15.37 17.74 32.66
C PRO A 110 -15.13 18.23 34.09
N LEU A 111 -14.30 19.26 34.25
CA LEU A 111 -14.32 20.04 35.47
C LEU A 111 -15.67 20.76 35.53
N GLU A 112 -16.50 20.28 36.46
CA GLU A 112 -17.82 20.81 36.78
C GLU A 112 -17.81 22.33 36.97
N ALA A 113 -18.94 22.93 36.58
CA ALA A 113 -19.23 24.34 36.66
C ALA A 113 -19.07 24.88 38.08
N GLY A 114 -18.09 25.75 38.27
CA GLY A 114 -18.05 26.71 39.38
C GLY A 114 -18.83 27.97 39.00
N ASP A 115 -20.14 27.91 39.13
CA ASP A 115 -20.99 29.10 39.34
C ASP A 115 -20.55 29.80 40.64
N GLY A 116 -20.52 31.12 40.63
CA GLY A 116 -20.04 31.90 41.77
C GLY A 116 -19.80 33.36 41.43
N SER A 117 -20.87 34.07 41.12
CA SER A 117 -20.93 35.52 41.24
C SER A 117 -20.66 35.97 42.69
N ASN A 118 -19.81 36.97 42.89
CA ASN A 118 -20.13 38.25 43.56
C ASN A 118 -18.94 39.22 43.48
#